data_AF-A0A170XGF5-F1
#
_entry.id   AF-A0A170XGF5-F1
#
_cell.length_a   1.000
_cell.length_b   1.000
_cell.length_c   1.000
_cell.angle_alpha   90.00
_cell.angle_beta   90.00
_cell.angle_gamma   90.00
#
_symmetry.space_group_name_H-M   'P 1'
#
loop_
_entity.id
_entity.type
_entity.pdbx_description
1 polymer ?
#
loop_
_entity_poly.entity_id
_entity_poly.type
_entity_poly.pdbx_seq_one_letter_code
_entity_poly.pdbx_strand_id
1 'polypeptide(L)'
;MADLLEILTNYAADVQNINDTFFEEGNQICRMYARKGIIDEDEEDFCHQQYETFKCEIPNCSQEFDTVLKYELHYNSCHRYSCSLCKKHLPSPHLLDLHVSAGIK
;
A
#
# COMPACT_ATOMS: atom_id res chain seq x y z
N MET A 1 38.66 -18.46 -7.05
CA MET A 1 37.33 -18.57 -6.42
C MET A 1 37.26 -18.01 -4.99
N ALA A 2 38.36 -17.51 -4.40
CA ALA A 2 38.30 -16.76 -3.13
C ALA A 2 37.99 -15.26 -3.33
N ASP A 3 38.29 -14.73 -4.51
CA ASP A 3 38.30 -13.29 -4.80
C ASP A 3 36.89 -12.65 -4.81
N LEU A 4 35.93 -13.30 -5.44
CA LEU A 4 34.62 -12.70 -5.70
C LEU A 4 33.72 -12.69 -4.45
N LEU A 5 33.87 -13.69 -3.58
CA LEU A 5 33.18 -13.74 -2.29
C LEU A 5 33.73 -12.71 -1.31
N GLU A 6 35.05 -12.49 -1.29
CA GLU A 6 35.68 -11.46 -0.45
C GLU A 6 35.27 -10.05 -0.89
N ILE A 7 35.24 -9.80 -2.21
CA ILE A 7 34.72 -8.57 -2.80
C ILE A 7 33.25 -8.39 -2.41
N LEU A 8 32.38 -9.37 -2.65
CA LEU A 8 30.95 -9.26 -2.35
C LEU A 8 30.68 -9.07 -0.85
N THR A 9 31.48 -9.68 0.03
CA THR A 9 31.31 -9.51 1.49
C THR A 9 31.65 -8.09 1.94
N ASN A 10 32.60 -7.42 1.28
CA ASN A 10 32.95 -6.02 1.58
C ASN A 10 31.92 -5.02 1.02
N TYR A 11 31.26 -5.33 -0.10
CA TYR A 11 30.26 -4.45 -0.72
C TYR A 11 28.80 -4.76 -0.32
N ALA A 12 28.53 -5.92 0.29
CA ALA A 12 27.21 -6.32 0.77
C ALA A 12 27.02 -6.13 2.28
N ALA A 13 27.83 -5.27 2.91
CA ALA A 13 27.68 -4.95 4.32
C ALA A 13 26.57 -3.91 4.48
N ASP A 14 25.38 -4.36 4.85
CA ASP A 14 24.27 -3.56 5.39
C ASP A 14 23.79 -2.34 4.57
N VAL A 15 22.68 -1.74 5.01
CA VAL A 15 22.23 -0.45 4.49
C VAL A 15 23.26 0.60 4.89
N GLN A 16 24.17 0.91 3.97
CA GLN A 16 25.20 1.92 4.18
C GLN A 16 24.57 3.31 4.31
N ASN A 17 25.01 4.08 5.30
CA ASN A 17 24.47 5.42 5.54
C ASN A 17 24.88 6.35 4.38
N ILE A 18 23.97 7.22 3.93
CA ILE A 18 24.26 8.19 2.86
C ILE A 18 25.39 9.16 3.21
N ASN A 19 25.66 9.35 4.50
CA ASN A 19 26.74 10.17 5.03
C ASN A 19 28.02 9.36 5.33
N ASP A 20 28.12 8.11 4.88
CA ASP A 20 29.36 7.32 5.01
C ASP A 20 30.49 7.94 4.18
N THR A 21 31.71 7.89 4.70
CA THR A 21 32.92 8.42 4.06
C THR A 21 33.19 7.75 2.71
N PHE A 22 32.78 6.49 2.54
CA PHE A 22 32.87 5.77 1.27
C PHE A 22 32.16 6.50 0.11
N PHE A 23 31.07 7.22 0.38
CA PHE A 23 30.29 7.92 -0.65
C PHE A 23 30.66 9.40 -0.81
N GLU A 24 31.61 9.94 -0.05
CA GLU A 24 31.87 11.38 0.00
C GLU A 24 32.26 11.97 -1.38
N GLU A 25 33.20 11.32 -2.08
CA GLU A 25 33.64 11.74 -3.42
C GLU A 25 32.49 11.68 -4.43
N GLY A 26 31.72 10.58 -4.42
CA GLY A 26 30.56 10.38 -5.28
C GLY A 26 29.45 11.41 -5.01
N ASN A 27 29.18 11.71 -3.75
CA ASN A 27 28.19 12.69 -3.32
C ASN A 27 28.56 14.11 -3.80
N GLN A 28 29.84 14.47 -3.74
CA GLN A 28 30.36 15.75 -4.25
C GLN A 28 30.22 15.88 -5.77
N ILE A 29 30.59 14.83 -6.51
CA ILE A 29 30.56 14.82 -7.99
C ILE A 29 29.12 14.80 -8.50
N CYS A 30 28.32 13.85 -8.01
CA CYS A 30 26.95 13.64 -8.47
C CYS A 30 25.99 14.71 -7.97
N ARG A 31 26.43 15.56 -7.02
CA ARG A 31 25.58 16.49 -6.28
C ARG A 31 24.30 15.80 -5.86
N MET A 32 24.44 14.64 -5.21
CA MET A 32 23.29 13.92 -4.67
C MET A 32 22.66 14.78 -3.59
N TYR A 33 21.82 15.73 -4.00
CA TYR A 33 21.03 16.55 -3.11
C TYR A 33 20.14 15.59 -2.37
N ALA A 34 20.42 15.35 -1.10
CA ALA A 34 19.42 14.83 -0.19
C ALA A 34 18.17 15.67 -0.43
N ARG A 35 17.09 15.07 -0.93
CA ARG A 35 15.84 15.79 -1.13
C ARG A 35 15.45 16.35 0.23
N LYS A 36 15.72 17.62 0.47
CA LYS A 36 15.15 18.35 1.58
C LYS A 36 13.69 18.57 1.21
N GLY A 37 12.87 17.58 1.52
CA GLY A 37 11.44 17.76 1.51
C GLY A 37 11.11 18.83 2.54
N ILE A 38 10.25 19.77 2.16
CA ILE A 38 9.51 20.53 3.16
C ILE A 38 8.47 19.55 3.66
N ILE A 39 8.63 19.08 4.89
CA ILE A 39 7.60 18.34 5.59
C ILE A 39 6.81 19.42 6.30
N ASP A 40 5.55 19.60 5.91
CA ASP A 40 4.60 20.28 6.79
C ASP A 40 4.30 19.26 7.89
N GLU A 41 4.79 19.52 9.09
CA GLU A 41 4.39 18.78 10.29
C GLU A 41 3.19 19.53 10.86
N ASP A 42 2.09 19.53 10.11
CA ASP A 42 0.81 19.90 10.64
C ASP A 42 0.26 18.73 11.47
N GLU A 43 -0.23 19.04 12.67
CA GLU A 43 -1.31 18.26 13.24
C GLU A 43 -2.50 18.48 12.29
N GLU A 44 -2.55 17.77 11.15
CA GLU A 44 -3.76 17.65 10.34
C GLU A 44 -4.79 16.91 11.19
N ASP A 45 -5.32 17.59 12.21
CA ASP A 45 -6.66 17.34 12.71
C ASP A 45 -7.53 17.60 11.50
N PHE A 46 -7.81 16.54 10.76
CA PHE A 46 -8.73 16.49 9.64
C PHE A 46 -9.88 17.46 9.95
N CYS A 47 -9.86 18.68 9.39
CA CYS A 47 -10.83 19.74 9.71
C CYS A 47 -12.24 19.43 9.17
N HIS A 48 -12.42 18.18 8.75
CA HIS A 48 -13.66 17.57 8.35
C HIS A 48 -14.48 17.35 9.61
N GLN A 49 -15.71 17.85 9.59
CA GLN A 49 -16.70 17.54 10.61
C GLN A 49 -16.78 16.02 10.75
N GLN A 50 -16.46 15.49 11.93
CA GLN A 50 -16.65 14.06 12.23
C GLN A 50 -18.13 13.74 12.07
N TYR A 51 -18.47 13.04 10.99
CA TYR A 51 -19.81 12.54 10.78
C TYR A 51 -20.09 11.41 11.79
N GLU A 52 -21.37 11.21 12.13
CA GLU A 52 -21.78 10.03 12.89
C GLU A 52 -21.29 8.76 12.18
N THR A 53 -20.93 7.74 12.97
CA THR A 53 -20.52 6.48 12.38
C THR A 53 -21.67 5.87 11.59
N PHE A 54 -21.35 5.28 10.44
CA PHE A 54 -22.33 4.68 9.55
C PHE A 54 -21.93 3.25 9.20
N LYS A 55 -22.93 2.43 8.87
CA LYS A 55 -22.76 0.99 8.58
C LYS A 55 -22.56 0.75 7.09
N CYS A 56 -21.90 -0.34 6.76
CA CYS A 56 -21.91 -0.88 5.41
C CYS A 56 -23.35 -1.20 4.97
N GLU A 57 -23.70 -0.82 3.75
CA GLU A 57 -25.04 -1.05 3.18
C GLU A 57 -25.23 -2.47 2.62
N ILE A 58 -24.16 -3.26 2.53
CA ILE A 58 -24.22 -4.62 1.99
C ILE A 58 -24.88 -5.58 2.98
N PRO A 59 -25.92 -6.33 2.58
CA PRO A 59 -26.57 -7.30 3.47
C PRO A 59 -25.58 -8.32 4.04
N ASN A 60 -25.70 -8.62 5.33
CA ASN A 60 -24.78 -9.46 6.10
C ASN A 60 -23.36 -8.90 6.27
N CYS A 61 -23.14 -7.61 6.00
CA CYS A 61 -21.94 -6.90 6.44
C CYS A 61 -22.28 -5.99 7.62
N SER A 62 -21.54 -6.14 8.73
CA SER A 62 -21.74 -5.39 9.98
C SER A 62 -20.59 -4.40 10.26
N GLN A 63 -19.79 -4.06 9.25
CA GLN A 63 -18.70 -3.09 9.39
C GLN A 63 -19.26 -1.68 9.54
N GLU A 64 -18.62 -0.88 10.41
CA GLU A 64 -18.94 0.52 10.69
C GLU A 64 -17.74 1.41 10.36
N PHE A 65 -18.02 2.62 9.89
CA PHE A 65 -17.02 3.57 9.43
C PHE A 65 -17.29 4.96 9.98
N ASP A 66 -16.21 5.68 10.24
CA ASP A 66 -16.17 7.09 10.64
C ASP A 66 -15.82 8.02 9.46
N THR A 67 -15.42 7.44 8.33
CA THR A 67 -14.94 8.17 7.14
C THR A 67 -15.35 7.43 5.87
N VAL A 68 -15.66 8.20 4.82
CA VAL A 68 -16.00 7.66 3.50
C VAL A 68 -14.84 6.87 2.90
N LEU A 69 -13.60 7.32 3.10
CA LEU A 69 -12.41 6.63 2.59
C LEU A 69 -12.28 5.20 3.14
N LYS A 70 -12.47 5.00 4.46
CA LYS A 70 -12.42 3.65 5.05
C LYS A 70 -13.53 2.76 4.50
N TYR A 71 -14.73 3.31 4.29
CA TYR A 71 -15.83 2.60 3.65
C TYR A 71 -15.48 2.18 2.21
N GLU A 72 -14.93 3.08 1.40
CA GLU A 72 -14.56 2.78 0.01
C GLU A 72 -13.48 1.70 -0.09
N LEU A 73 -12.45 1.76 0.76
CA LEU A 73 -11.40 0.75 0.82
C LEU A 73 -11.95 -0.63 1.21
N HIS A 74 -12.85 -0.67 2.19
CA HIS A 74 -13.57 -1.87 2.57
C HIS A 74 -14.44 -2.39 1.40
N TYR A 75 -15.23 -1.54 0.78
CA TYR A 75 -16.10 -1.93 -0.34
C TYR A 75 -15.27 -2.51 -1.50
N ASN A 76 -14.15 -1.87 -1.83
CA ASN A 76 -13.27 -2.30 -2.91
C ASN A 76 -12.59 -3.64 -2.65
N SER A 77 -12.24 -3.93 -1.39
CA SER A 77 -11.58 -5.18 -1.01
C SER A 77 -12.55 -6.33 -0.74
N CYS A 78 -13.72 -6.04 -0.17
CA CYS A 78 -14.66 -7.07 0.28
C CYS A 78 -15.84 -7.27 -0.66
N HIS A 79 -16.33 -6.24 -1.34
CA HIS A 79 -17.66 -6.28 -1.98
C HIS A 79 -17.66 -6.08 -3.49
N ARG A 80 -16.62 -5.42 -4.02
CA ARG A 80 -16.55 -4.99 -5.42
C ARG A 80 -16.72 -6.10 -6.46
N TYR A 81 -16.22 -7.30 -6.19
CA TYR A 81 -16.35 -8.43 -7.12
C TYR A 81 -17.27 -9.51 -6.56
N SER A 82 -18.51 -9.11 -6.27
CA SER A 82 -19.56 -10.01 -5.80
C SER A 82 -20.38 -10.59 -6.96
N CYS A 83 -20.66 -11.89 -6.90
CA CYS A 83 -21.60 -12.53 -7.83
C CYS A 83 -23.03 -12.13 -7.48
N SER A 84 -23.80 -11.64 -8.46
CA SER A 84 -25.18 -11.23 -8.25
C SER A 84 -26.12 -12.38 -7.86
N LEU A 85 -25.79 -13.61 -8.29
CA LEU A 85 -26.61 -14.82 -8.09
C LEU A 85 -26.34 -15.49 -6.74
N CYS A 86 -25.09 -15.83 -6.43
CA CYS A 86 -24.74 -16.56 -5.20
C CYS A 86 -24.20 -15.65 -4.07
N LYS A 87 -24.04 -14.34 -4.34
CA LYS A 87 -23.47 -13.35 -3.40
C LYS A 87 -22.04 -13.63 -2.93
N LYS A 88 -21.35 -14.57 -3.58
CA LYS A 88 -19.95 -14.88 -3.29
C LYS A 88 -19.04 -13.73 -3.72
N HIS A 89 -18.13 -13.35 -2.83
CA HIS A 89 -17.08 -12.39 -3.12
C HIS A 89 -15.85 -13.06 -3.69
N LEU A 90 -15.25 -12.44 -4.70
CA LEU A 90 -14.08 -12.93 -5.40
C LEU A 90 -12.93 -11.91 -5.31
N PRO A 91 -11.66 -12.33 -5.24
CA PRO A 91 -10.54 -11.40 -5.04
C PRO A 91 -10.22 -10.51 -6.26
N SER A 92 -10.70 -10.87 -7.45
CA SER A 92 -10.36 -10.18 -8.69
C SER A 92 -11.52 -10.20 -9.69
N PRO A 93 -11.57 -9.21 -10.61
CA PRO A 93 -12.60 -9.16 -11.64
C PRO A 93 -12.52 -10.37 -12.59
N HIS A 94 -11.31 -10.86 -12.87
CA HIS A 94 -11.13 -12.04 -13.71
C HIS A 94 -11.73 -13.30 -13.08
N LEU A 95 -11.58 -13.47 -11.76
CA LEU A 95 -12.20 -14.60 -11.05
C LEU A 95 -13.72 -14.49 -11.01
N LEU A 96 -14.26 -13.26 -10.91
CA LEU A 96 -15.70 -13.03 -11.04
C LEU A 96 -16.22 -13.39 -12.43
N ASP A 97 -15.51 -12.99 -13.48
CA ASP A 97 -15.87 -13.30 -14.86
C ASP A 97 -15.92 -14.81 -15.10
N LEU A 98 -14.86 -15.53 -14.70
CA LEU A 98 -14.82 -17.00 -14.76
C LEU A 98 -15.95 -17.67 -13.96
N HIS A 99 -16.24 -17.14 -12.77
CA HIS A 99 -17.30 -17.66 -11.91
C HIS A 99 -18.68 -17.53 -12.57
N VAL A 100 -18.97 -16.38 -13.18
CA VAL A 100 -20.23 -16.11 -13.88
C VAL A 100 -20.31 -16.90 -15.19
N SER A 101 -19.21 -17.01 -15.94
CA SER A 101 -19.18 -17.71 -17.22
C SER A 101 -19.26 -19.23 -17.08
N ALA A 102 -18.63 -19.81 -16.05
CA ALA A 102 -18.61 -21.25 -15.82
C ALA A 102 -19.85 -21.79 -15.08
N GLY A 103 -20.74 -20.90 -14.60
CA GLY A 103 -21.96 -21.29 -13.89
C GLY A 103 -21.72 -22.00 -12.56
N ILE A 104 -20.56 -21.76 -11.92
CA ILE A 104 -20.20 -22.36 -10.63
C ILE A 104 -21.06 -21.66 -9.57
N LYS A 105 -22.18 -22.26 -9.17
CA LYS A 105 -23.07 -21.73 -8.12
C LYS A 105 -22.50 -21.99 -6.73
#